data_AF-A0A9D2EEW3-F1
#
_entry.id   AF-A0A9D2EEW3-F1
#
_cell.length_a   1.000
_cell.length_b   1.000
_cell.length_c   1.000
_cell.angle_alpha   90.00
_cell.angle_beta   90.00
_cell.angle_gamma   90.00
#
_symmetry.space_group_name_H-M   'P 1'
#
loop_
_entity.id
_entity.type
_entity.pdbx_description
1 polymer ?
#
loop_
_entity_poly.entity_id
_entity_poly.type
_entity_poly.pdbx_seq_one_letter_code
_entity_poly.pdbx_strand_id
1 'polypeptide(L)'
;MSASPPPPGYPPIPPPTAQHQVPGAAPGDEPVTGRLRVSPVLTGIAGAVAGAGLTLAIVLPLTLGAGDGSRQAGGGQQANDQPSPMLTDAAEACGSPDGVTIEDDGTTLAFDHRGEDDYSGGDFTGIMCVFTELGMPSRISTHMNQTTSLDGRQTASWDGWEIQWSYHPDRGMDGVVTVLAD
;
A
#
# COMPACT_ATOMS: atom_id res chain seq x y z
N MET A 1 -13.04 -64.12 7.16
CA MET A 1 -11.79 -63.53 7.66
C MET A 1 -11.13 -62.80 6.50
N SER A 2 -11.41 -61.51 6.35
CA SER A 2 -10.79 -60.67 5.32
C SER A 2 -9.51 -60.08 5.89
N ALA A 3 -8.39 -60.33 5.22
CA ALA A 3 -7.11 -59.73 5.56
C ALA A 3 -7.06 -58.29 5.04
N SER A 4 -6.63 -57.36 5.88
CA SER A 4 -6.40 -55.97 5.47
C SER A 4 -5.24 -55.89 4.48
N PRO A 5 -5.30 -54.97 3.50
CA PRO A 5 -4.21 -54.76 2.57
C PRO A 5 -2.97 -54.20 3.29
N PRO A 6 -1.75 -54.52 2.80
CA PRO A 6 -0.52 -53.98 3.37
C PRO A 6 -0.46 -52.45 3.18
N PRO A 7 0.20 -51.73 4.11
CA PRO A 7 0.37 -50.29 3.98
C PRO A 7 1.25 -49.95 2.76
N PRO A 8 1.05 -48.77 2.15
CA PRO A 8 1.89 -48.30 1.06
C PRO A 8 3.35 -48.17 1.53
N GLY A 9 4.29 -48.57 0.67
CA GLY A 9 5.72 -48.48 0.94
C GLY A 9 6.16 -47.02 1.08
N TYR A 10 7.04 -46.76 2.05
CA TYR A 10 7.64 -45.44 2.21
C TYR A 10 8.53 -45.10 0.99
N PRO A 11 8.46 -43.86 0.47
CA PRO A 11 9.40 -43.42 -0.55
C PRO A 11 10.83 -43.42 0.02
N PRO A 12 11.86 -43.64 -0.83
CA PRO A 12 13.24 -43.62 -0.41
C PRO A 12 13.63 -42.24 0.11
N ILE A 13 14.39 -42.22 1.21
CA ILE A 13 14.97 -40.99 1.76
C ILE A 13 15.97 -40.44 0.72
N PRO A 14 15.83 -39.17 0.28
CA PRO A 14 16.80 -38.58 -0.63
C PRO A 14 18.19 -38.53 0.03
N PRO A 15 19.27 -38.70 -0.74
CA PRO A 15 20.63 -38.62 -0.19
C PRO A 15 20.86 -37.22 0.40
N PRO A 16 21.69 -37.11 1.47
CA PRO A 16 22.02 -35.81 2.04
C PRO A 16 22.69 -34.94 0.96
N THR A 17 22.08 -33.79 0.66
CA THR A 17 22.61 -32.80 -0.26
C THR A 17 23.99 -32.38 0.24
N ALA A 18 25.01 -32.53 -0.61
CA ALA A 18 26.34 -32.05 -0.31
C ALA A 18 26.28 -30.53 -0.04
N GLN A 19 26.55 -30.15 1.20
CA GLN A 19 26.67 -28.75 1.63
C GLN A 19 27.78 -28.11 0.79
N HIS A 20 27.44 -27.13 -0.05
CA HIS A 20 28.44 -26.28 -0.68
C HIS A 20 29.18 -25.53 0.43
N GLN A 21 30.43 -25.93 0.67
CA GLN A 21 31.32 -25.18 1.55
C GLN A 21 31.58 -23.81 0.91
N VAL A 22 31.05 -22.76 1.53
CA VAL A 22 31.39 -21.37 1.20
C VAL A 22 32.89 -21.18 1.48
N PRO A 23 33.71 -20.84 0.47
CA PRO A 23 35.13 -20.57 0.70
C PRO A 23 35.31 -19.30 1.53
N GLY A 24 35.91 -19.46 2.71
CA GLY A 24 36.68 -18.45 3.45
C GLY A 24 36.12 -17.02 3.53
N ALA A 25 35.35 -16.72 4.58
CA ALA A 25 35.23 -15.35 5.07
C ALA A 25 36.54 -14.96 5.76
N ALA A 26 37.32 -14.07 5.13
CA ALA A 26 38.44 -13.40 5.77
C ALA A 26 37.94 -12.45 6.88
N PRO A 27 38.65 -12.32 8.01
CA PRO A 27 38.35 -11.29 9.00
C PRO A 27 39.10 -10.01 8.62
N GLY A 28 38.37 -8.90 8.51
CA GLY A 28 38.95 -7.55 8.42
C GLY A 28 38.32 -6.71 7.31
N ASP A 29 37.41 -5.82 7.67
CA ASP A 29 37.75 -4.40 7.85
C ASP A 29 36.51 -3.67 8.35
N GLU A 30 36.68 -2.97 9.47
CA GLU A 30 35.65 -2.16 10.12
C GLU A 30 35.18 -1.02 9.20
N PRO A 31 33.87 -0.75 9.07
CA PRO A 31 33.42 0.49 8.45
C PRO A 31 33.73 1.67 9.38
N VAL A 32 34.69 2.49 8.95
CA VAL A 32 35.07 3.77 9.55
C VAL A 32 33.84 4.63 9.82
N THR A 33 33.56 4.87 11.10
CA THR A 33 32.52 5.80 11.55
C THR A 33 32.85 7.24 11.12
N GLY A 34 32.32 7.65 9.97
CA GLY A 34 32.35 9.03 9.51
C GLY A 34 31.37 9.89 10.30
N ARG A 35 31.86 10.63 11.31
CA ARG A 35 31.08 11.71 11.94
C ARG A 35 30.86 12.84 10.94
N LEU A 36 29.68 12.89 10.33
CA LEU A 36 29.21 14.04 9.55
C LEU A 36 29.09 15.27 10.47
N ARG A 37 29.98 16.25 10.26
CA ARG A 37 29.85 17.59 10.85
C ARG A 37 28.77 18.35 10.08
N VAL A 38 27.64 18.59 10.74
CA VAL A 38 26.61 19.51 10.24
C VAL A 38 26.96 20.92 10.71
N SER A 39 27.30 21.80 9.78
CA SER A 39 27.46 23.24 10.04
C SER A 39 26.11 23.93 9.90
N PRO A 40 25.61 24.65 10.92
CA PRO A 40 24.38 25.42 10.81
C PRO A 40 24.70 26.84 10.34
N VAL A 41 24.39 27.14 9.08
CA VAL A 41 24.27 28.53 8.60
C VAL A 41 23.09 28.60 7.64
N LEU A 42 22.05 29.32 8.05
CA LEU A 42 21.06 30.06 7.22
C LEU A 42 20.03 30.63 8.21
N THR A 43 20.28 31.79 8.80
CA THR A 43 19.95 33.14 8.28
C THR A 43 18.46 33.29 8.03
N GLY A 44 17.79 33.96 8.96
CA GLY A 44 16.36 34.21 8.94
C GLY A 44 15.97 35.45 8.14
N ILE A 45 14.68 35.53 7.82
CA ILE A 45 13.94 36.79 7.64
C ILE A 45 12.51 36.53 8.13
N ALA A 46 12.21 36.95 9.36
CA ALA A 46 10.84 37.07 9.85
C ALA A 46 10.25 38.37 9.25
N GLY A 47 9.55 38.23 8.12
CA GLY A 47 8.81 39.34 7.50
C GLY A 47 7.53 39.62 8.27
N ALA A 48 7.57 40.62 9.16
CA ALA A 48 6.39 41.22 9.74
C ALA A 48 5.67 42.08 8.68
N VAL A 49 4.44 41.70 8.31
CA VAL A 49 3.51 42.64 7.66
C VAL A 49 2.24 42.66 8.51
N ALA A 50 2.19 43.63 9.42
CA ALA A 50 0.96 44.06 10.07
C ALA A 50 0.10 44.81 9.04
N GLY A 51 -0.80 44.08 8.37
CA GLY A 51 -1.84 44.66 7.53
C GLY A 51 -3.04 45.09 8.38
N ALA A 52 -2.95 46.25 9.03
CA ALA A 52 -4.11 46.94 9.56
C ALA A 52 -4.91 47.52 8.37
N GLY A 53 -5.94 46.80 7.94
CA GLY A 53 -6.86 47.21 6.87
C GLY A 53 -8.31 47.12 7.32
N LEU A 54 -8.70 48.00 8.24
CA LEU A 54 -10.12 48.27 8.54
C LEU A 54 -10.64 49.21 7.46
N THR A 55 -11.34 48.69 6.44
CA THR A 55 -12.17 49.51 5.56
C THR A 55 -13.58 48.92 5.47
N LEU A 56 -14.45 49.44 6.34
CA LEU A 56 -15.88 49.33 6.20
C LEU A 56 -16.33 50.33 5.11
N ALA A 57 -16.76 49.83 3.95
CA ALA A 57 -17.53 50.62 2.99
C ALA A 57 -18.46 49.70 2.20
N ILE A 58 -19.60 49.38 2.81
CA ILE A 58 -20.75 48.84 2.09
C ILE A 58 -21.32 50.00 1.27
N VAL A 59 -21.03 50.01 -0.03
CA VAL A 59 -21.76 50.82 -1.00
C VAL A 59 -22.45 49.84 -1.94
N LEU A 60 -23.76 49.66 -1.76
CA LEU A 60 -24.63 49.01 -2.74
C LEU A 60 -24.96 50.03 -3.85
N PRO A 61 -24.54 49.81 -5.10
CA PRO A 61 -25.26 50.36 -6.24
C PRO A 61 -26.35 49.37 -6.67
N LEU A 62 -27.61 49.78 -6.49
CA LEU A 62 -28.76 49.23 -7.21
C LEU A 62 -28.57 49.47 -8.71
N THR A 63 -28.15 48.45 -9.45
CA THR A 63 -28.25 48.43 -10.90
C THR A 63 -29.39 47.49 -11.33
N LEU A 64 -30.53 48.09 -11.67
CA LEU A 64 -31.47 47.46 -12.60
C LEU A 64 -30.84 47.47 -13.99
N GLY A 65 -30.44 46.30 -14.46
CA GLY A 65 -29.87 46.09 -15.79
C GLY A 65 -30.33 44.75 -16.35
N ALA A 66 -30.95 44.82 -17.52
CA ALA A 66 -31.51 43.74 -18.32
C ALA A 66 -30.58 42.52 -18.50
N GLY A 67 -31.19 41.35 -18.65
CA GLY A 67 -30.50 40.07 -18.74
C GLY A 67 -29.60 39.92 -19.95
N ASP A 68 -28.67 38.96 -19.84
CA ASP A 68 -28.36 38.02 -20.92
C ASP A 68 -27.50 36.86 -20.38
N GLY A 69 -27.83 35.66 -20.85
CA GLY A 69 -26.93 34.52 -20.80
C GLY A 69 -27.00 33.66 -19.54
N SER A 70 -28.03 32.81 -19.46
CA SER A 70 -27.88 31.48 -18.86
C SER A 70 -26.72 30.76 -19.57
N ARG A 71 -25.50 30.97 -19.09
CA ARG A 71 -24.39 30.06 -19.35
C ARG A 71 -24.65 28.82 -18.52
N GLN A 72 -25.50 27.94 -19.03
CA GLN A 72 -25.35 26.53 -18.76
C GLN A 72 -24.07 26.13 -19.49
N ALA A 73 -22.93 26.32 -18.82
CA ALA A 73 -21.74 25.56 -19.16
C ALA A 73 -22.16 24.12 -18.88
N GLY A 74 -22.45 23.39 -19.96
CA GLY A 74 -22.66 21.97 -19.92
C GLY A 74 -21.53 21.34 -19.12
N GLY A 75 -21.87 20.34 -18.32
CA GLY A 75 -20.90 19.52 -17.61
C GLY A 75 -19.86 19.02 -18.59
N GLY A 76 -18.74 19.75 -18.67
CA GLY A 76 -17.47 19.10 -18.87
C GLY A 76 -17.35 18.22 -17.65
N GLN A 77 -17.51 16.91 -17.86
CA GLN A 77 -16.85 15.95 -17.00
C GLN A 77 -15.39 16.41 -17.02
N GLN A 78 -14.98 17.10 -15.97
CA GLN A 78 -13.57 17.29 -15.71
C GLN A 78 -13.06 15.86 -15.68
N ALA A 79 -12.26 15.48 -16.68
CA ALA A 79 -11.34 14.36 -16.56
C ALA A 79 -10.46 14.77 -15.41
N ASN A 80 -10.95 14.42 -14.23
CA ASN A 80 -10.45 14.90 -12.99
C ASN A 80 -9.21 14.02 -12.79
N ASP A 81 -8.05 14.66 -12.68
CA ASP A 81 -6.87 14.15 -11.98
C ASP A 81 -7.30 13.87 -10.53
N GLN A 82 -8.19 12.90 -10.37
CA GLN A 82 -8.73 12.48 -9.11
C GLN A 82 -8.08 11.16 -8.78
N PRO A 83 -7.54 11.06 -7.56
CA PRO A 83 -7.16 9.79 -7.01
C PRO A 83 -8.27 8.77 -7.25
N SER A 84 -7.94 7.52 -7.58
CA SER A 84 -8.99 6.51 -7.75
C SER A 84 -9.74 6.43 -6.44
N PRO A 85 -10.95 7.02 -6.33
CA PRO A 85 -11.57 7.22 -5.03
C PRO A 85 -11.88 5.87 -4.40
N MET A 86 -11.99 4.83 -5.23
CA MET A 86 -12.28 3.46 -4.84
C MET A 86 -11.29 2.87 -3.84
N LEU A 87 -9.97 3.14 -3.93
CA LEU A 87 -9.01 2.59 -2.98
C LEU A 87 -9.13 3.28 -1.61
N THR A 88 -9.27 4.60 -1.60
CA THR A 88 -9.49 5.39 -0.38
C THR A 88 -10.83 5.04 0.26
N ASP A 89 -11.90 5.01 -0.52
CA ASP A 89 -13.26 4.69 -0.06
C ASP A 89 -13.31 3.29 0.57
N ALA A 90 -12.66 2.30 -0.04
CA ALA A 90 -12.56 0.94 0.51
C ALA A 90 -11.80 0.90 1.84
N ALA A 91 -10.69 1.64 1.95
CA ALA A 91 -9.94 1.74 3.20
C ALA A 91 -10.78 2.43 4.30
N GLU A 92 -11.44 3.54 3.98
CA GLU A 92 -12.32 4.27 4.91
C GLU A 92 -13.53 3.45 5.37
N ALA A 93 -14.15 2.68 4.47
CA ALA A 93 -15.24 1.77 4.81
C ALA A 93 -14.84 0.73 5.87
N CYS A 94 -13.56 0.36 5.88
CA CYS A 94 -12.96 -0.55 6.86
C CYS A 94 -12.34 0.17 8.08
N GLY A 95 -12.59 1.48 8.23
CA GLY A 95 -12.10 2.27 9.36
C GLY A 95 -10.62 2.66 9.26
N SER A 96 -10.07 2.70 8.04
CA SER A 96 -8.67 3.04 7.75
C SER A 96 -7.69 2.19 8.59
N PRO A 97 -7.68 0.86 8.38
CA PRO A 97 -6.88 -0.03 9.18
C PRO A 97 -5.38 0.29 9.07
N ASP A 98 -4.64 0.07 10.17
CA ASP A 98 -3.18 0.09 10.14
C ASP A 98 -2.65 -0.85 9.05
N GLY A 99 -1.47 -0.56 8.51
CA GLY A 99 -0.85 -1.39 7.49
C GLY A 99 -1.52 -1.31 6.12
N VAL A 100 -2.40 -0.33 5.89
CA VAL A 100 -2.91 0.02 4.57
C VAL A 100 -2.57 1.47 4.29
N THR A 101 -1.87 1.71 3.19
CA THR A 101 -1.49 3.05 2.75
C THR A 101 -1.88 3.26 1.29
N ILE A 102 -2.46 4.42 1.01
CA ILE A 102 -2.83 4.84 -0.34
C ILE A 102 -1.71 5.71 -0.89
N GLU A 103 -1.12 5.28 -1.99
CA GLU A 103 0.06 5.85 -2.64
C GLU A 103 -0.27 6.23 -4.10
N ASP A 104 0.69 6.84 -4.79
CA ASP A 104 0.62 7.15 -6.23
C ASP A 104 -0.67 7.87 -6.63
N ASP A 105 -0.96 8.96 -5.92
CA ASP A 105 -2.19 9.74 -6.10
C ASP A 105 -3.43 8.83 -6.09
N GLY A 106 -3.50 7.87 -5.17
CA GLY A 106 -4.63 6.95 -5.01
C GLY A 106 -4.83 5.93 -6.12
N THR A 107 -3.79 5.60 -6.88
CA THR A 107 -3.82 4.50 -7.85
C THR A 107 -3.17 3.22 -7.35
N THR A 108 -2.44 3.31 -6.24
CA THR A 108 -1.79 2.18 -5.59
C THR A 108 -2.23 2.09 -4.13
N LEU A 109 -2.58 0.90 -3.68
CA LEU A 109 -2.73 0.58 -2.26
C LEU A 109 -1.56 -0.31 -1.86
N ALA A 110 -0.68 0.19 -1.00
CA ALA A 110 0.34 -0.62 -0.35
C ALA A 110 -0.23 -1.23 0.94
N PHE A 111 0.10 -2.48 1.22
CA PHE A 111 -0.27 -3.11 2.47
C PHE A 111 0.89 -3.87 3.12
N ASP A 112 0.88 -3.85 4.44
CA ASP A 112 1.85 -4.46 5.35
C ASP A 112 1.04 -5.15 6.46
N HIS A 113 1.01 -6.48 6.42
CA HIS A 113 0.45 -7.29 7.49
C HIS A 113 1.54 -7.65 8.49
N ARG A 114 1.26 -7.48 9.78
CA ARG A 114 2.21 -7.75 10.87
C ARG A 114 2.66 -9.21 10.93
N GLY A 115 3.98 -9.44 10.91
CA GLY A 115 4.59 -10.74 11.19
C GLY A 115 4.76 -11.07 12.67
N GLU A 116 5.25 -12.28 12.95
CA GLU A 116 5.49 -12.76 14.32
C GLU A 116 6.55 -11.93 15.08
N ASP A 117 7.53 -11.38 14.35
CA ASP A 117 8.64 -10.60 14.91
C ASP A 117 8.48 -9.09 14.72
N ASP A 118 7.39 -8.64 14.10
CA ASP A 118 7.14 -7.23 13.81
C ASP A 118 6.34 -6.53 14.93
N TYR A 119 6.76 -5.31 15.24
CA TYR A 119 6.04 -4.41 16.17
C TYR A 119 5.09 -3.44 15.45
N SER A 120 5.12 -3.39 14.11
CA SER A 120 4.31 -2.54 13.24
C SER A 120 3.53 -3.39 12.21
N GLY A 121 2.82 -2.76 11.28
CA GLY A 121 1.96 -3.46 10.32
C GLY A 121 0.52 -3.64 10.82
N GLY A 122 -0.37 -3.97 9.89
CA GLY A 122 -1.80 -4.11 10.08
C GLY A 122 -2.24 -5.47 10.60
N ASP A 123 -3.45 -5.53 11.15
CA ASP A 123 -4.12 -6.82 11.40
C ASP A 123 -4.64 -7.40 10.09
N PHE A 124 -4.52 -8.72 9.94
CA PHE A 124 -4.97 -9.43 8.75
C PHE A 124 -6.44 -9.17 8.42
N THR A 125 -7.30 -9.07 9.45
CA THR A 125 -8.74 -8.83 9.27
C THR A 125 -9.02 -7.46 8.68
N GLY A 126 -8.26 -6.45 9.08
CA GLY A 126 -8.39 -5.08 8.57
C GLY A 126 -8.03 -5.01 7.09
N ILE A 127 -6.89 -5.58 6.72
CA ILE A 127 -6.43 -5.65 5.33
C ILE A 127 -7.43 -6.45 4.46
N MET A 128 -7.91 -7.60 4.96
CA MET A 128 -8.89 -8.42 4.27
C MET A 128 -10.27 -7.74 4.12
N CYS A 129 -10.66 -6.86 5.05
CA CYS A 129 -11.84 -6.02 4.88
C CYS A 129 -11.68 -5.15 3.63
N VAL A 130 -10.55 -4.46 3.48
CA VAL A 130 -10.32 -3.57 2.34
C VAL A 130 -10.35 -4.34 1.02
N PHE A 131 -9.71 -5.50 0.95
CA PHE A 131 -9.77 -6.34 -0.25
C PHE A 131 -11.19 -6.84 -0.55
N THR A 132 -12.01 -7.07 0.47
CA THR A 132 -13.42 -7.45 0.30
C THR A 132 -14.24 -6.29 -0.27
N GLU A 133 -14.03 -5.06 0.20
CA GLU A 133 -14.65 -3.85 -0.36
C GLU A 133 -14.23 -3.61 -1.82
N LEU A 134 -13.00 -3.98 -2.18
CA LEU A 134 -12.53 -4.00 -3.58
C LEU A 134 -13.06 -5.19 -4.40
N GLY A 135 -13.95 -6.00 -3.83
CA GLY A 135 -14.58 -7.13 -4.51
C GLY A 135 -13.66 -8.33 -4.76
N MET A 136 -12.56 -8.46 -4.01
CA MET A 136 -11.60 -9.54 -4.21
C MET A 136 -12.25 -10.93 -4.11
N PRO A 137 -12.19 -11.76 -5.16
CA PRO A 137 -12.78 -13.09 -5.13
C PRO A 137 -12.14 -14.01 -4.09
N SER A 138 -12.93 -14.89 -3.47
CA SER A 138 -12.46 -15.83 -2.44
C SER A 138 -11.35 -16.79 -2.89
N ARG A 139 -11.21 -17.02 -4.21
CA ARG A 139 -10.08 -17.79 -4.76
C ARG A 139 -8.74 -17.11 -4.48
N ILE A 140 -8.70 -15.78 -4.47
CA ILE A 140 -7.47 -14.99 -4.24
C ILE A 140 -7.14 -15.00 -2.76
N SER A 141 -8.11 -14.79 -1.87
CA SER A 141 -7.87 -14.93 -0.42
C SER A 141 -7.46 -16.36 -0.03
N THR A 142 -8.02 -17.37 -0.69
CA THR A 142 -7.60 -18.78 -0.50
C THR A 142 -6.16 -18.98 -0.95
N HIS A 143 -5.74 -18.38 -2.07
CA HIS A 143 -4.36 -18.43 -2.55
C HIS A 143 -3.39 -17.71 -1.60
N MET A 144 -3.77 -16.53 -1.09
CA MET A 144 -3.01 -15.82 -0.05
C MET A 144 -2.79 -16.70 1.19
N ASN A 145 -3.85 -17.32 1.71
CA ASN A 145 -3.77 -18.21 2.88
C ASN A 145 -2.91 -19.47 2.67
N GLN A 146 -2.64 -19.85 1.42
CA GLN A 146 -1.79 -20.98 1.07
C GLN A 146 -0.37 -20.56 0.70
N THR A 147 -0.09 -19.25 0.64
CA THR A 147 1.23 -18.73 0.28
C THR A 147 2.19 -18.93 1.44
N THR A 148 3.34 -19.52 1.14
CA THR A 148 4.43 -19.76 2.09
C THR A 148 5.62 -18.86 1.79
N SER A 149 6.58 -18.79 2.72
CA SER A 149 7.81 -18.00 2.53
C SER A 149 8.71 -18.50 1.42
N LEU A 150 8.48 -19.72 0.91
CA LEU A 150 9.26 -20.32 -0.17
C LEU A 150 8.68 -20.03 -1.56
N ASP A 151 7.43 -19.55 -1.64
CA ASP A 151 6.76 -19.31 -2.93
C ASP A 151 7.23 -18.00 -3.58
N GLY A 152 7.80 -17.07 -2.80
CA GLY A 152 8.27 -15.79 -3.29
C GLY A 152 7.14 -14.79 -3.55
N ARG A 153 7.29 -14.00 -4.61
CA ARG A 153 6.30 -12.99 -5.01
C ARG A 153 5.19 -13.65 -5.82
N GLN A 154 3.97 -13.54 -5.31
CA GLN A 154 2.74 -13.98 -5.94
C GLN A 154 2.02 -12.81 -6.61
N THR A 155 1.19 -13.12 -7.61
CA THR A 155 0.36 -12.16 -8.33
C THR A 155 -1.02 -12.75 -8.60
N ALA A 156 -2.07 -11.93 -8.50
CA ALA A 156 -3.42 -12.27 -8.93
C ALA A 156 -4.14 -11.03 -9.47
N SER A 157 -5.20 -11.24 -10.27
CA SER A 157 -6.00 -10.14 -10.81
C SER A 157 -7.50 -10.45 -10.80
N TRP A 158 -8.29 -9.39 -10.72
CA TRP A 158 -9.76 -9.41 -10.80
C TRP A 158 -10.28 -8.02 -11.16
N ASP A 159 -11.33 -7.93 -11.98
CA ASP A 159 -12.12 -6.70 -12.20
C ASP A 159 -11.32 -5.40 -12.37
N GLY A 160 -10.23 -5.43 -13.14
CA GLY A 160 -9.37 -4.26 -13.38
C GLY A 160 -8.32 -3.99 -12.30
N TRP A 161 -8.19 -4.87 -11.31
CA TRP A 161 -7.17 -4.83 -10.26
C TRP A 161 -6.12 -5.90 -10.46
N GLU A 162 -4.88 -5.57 -10.09
CA GLU A 162 -3.81 -6.52 -9.84
C GLU A 162 -3.36 -6.40 -8.39
N ILE A 163 -3.17 -7.54 -7.73
CA ILE A 163 -2.50 -7.61 -6.43
C ILE A 163 -1.22 -8.42 -6.56
N GLN A 164 -0.17 -7.93 -5.92
CA GLN A 164 1.12 -8.58 -5.81
C GLN A 164 1.50 -8.69 -4.34
N TRP A 165 1.86 -9.88 -3.86
CA TRP A 165 2.20 -10.08 -2.45
C TRP A 165 3.31 -11.10 -2.24
N SER A 166 4.02 -10.99 -1.13
CA SER A 166 4.92 -12.02 -0.61
C SER A 166 4.63 -12.24 0.87
N TYR A 167 4.94 -13.42 1.38
CA TYR A 167 4.72 -13.75 2.78
C TYR A 167 6.00 -14.25 3.44
N HIS A 168 6.20 -13.92 4.71
CA HIS A 168 7.13 -14.59 5.61
C HIS A 168 6.52 -14.62 7.02
N PRO A 169 6.61 -15.71 7.79
CA PRO A 169 6.06 -15.74 9.16
C PRO A 169 6.54 -14.57 10.02
N ASP A 170 7.85 -14.32 10.03
CA ASP A 170 8.47 -13.26 10.85
C ASP A 170 8.05 -11.84 10.44
N ARG A 171 7.79 -11.61 9.14
CA ARG A 171 7.51 -10.27 8.57
C ARG A 171 6.08 -10.08 8.04
N GLY A 172 5.24 -11.10 8.20
CA GLY A 172 3.88 -11.14 7.69
C GLY A 172 3.77 -11.08 6.16
N MET A 173 2.72 -10.41 5.66
CA MET A 173 2.37 -10.39 4.24
C MET A 173 2.36 -8.97 3.72
N ASP A 174 3.25 -8.72 2.76
CA ASP A 174 3.46 -7.39 2.19
C ASP A 174 3.11 -7.39 0.72
N GLY A 175 2.52 -6.30 0.24
CA GLY A 175 2.16 -6.22 -1.16
C GLY A 175 1.60 -4.88 -1.60
N VAL A 176 1.15 -4.87 -2.85
CA VAL A 176 0.48 -3.73 -3.48
C VAL A 176 -0.73 -4.19 -4.28
N VAL A 177 -1.77 -3.36 -4.30
CA VAL A 177 -2.88 -3.43 -5.26
C VAL A 177 -2.78 -2.24 -6.18
N THR A 178 -2.88 -2.47 -7.48
CA THR A 178 -2.85 -1.43 -8.51
C THR A 178 -4.01 -1.60 -9.50
N VAL A 179 -4.37 -0.51 -10.16
CA VAL A 179 -5.29 -0.54 -11.31
C VAL A 179 -4.54 -1.09 -12.53
N LEU A 180 -5.11 -2.08 -13.21
CA LEU A 180 -4.65 -2.54 -14.52
C LEU A 180 -5.07 -1.50 -15.57
N ALA A 181 -4.11 -0.98 -16.33
CA ALA A 181 -4.40 -0.11 -17.46
C ALA A 181 -5.07 -0.91 -18.60
N ASP A 182 -6.17 -0.38 -19.13
CA ASP A 182 -6.88 -0.90 -20.30
C ASP A 182 -6.11 -0.74 -21.63
#